data_AF-A0ABD5GK55-F1
#
_entry.id   AF-A0ABD5GK55-F1
#
_cell.length_a   1.000
_cell.length_b   1.000
_cell.length_c   1.000
_cell.angle_alpha   90.00
_cell.angle_beta   90.00
_cell.angle_gamma   90.00
#
_symmetry.space_group_name_H-M   'P 1'
#
loop_
_entity.id
_entity.type
_entity.pdbx_description
1 polymer ?
#
loop_
_entity_poly.entity_id
_entity_poly.type
_entity_poly.pdbx_seq_one_letter_code
_entity_poly.pdbx_strand_id
1 'polypeptide(L)'
;MLTDADRQWLAEHRRSIATWCDFYLAQFRGMASAELAEVAGQVLIYHKGRFVLAQDLAAEVVKSVRPSQIFEQWNYECACAVHFAAQGLSSFDAAALLVASGYQDESLDELSSASDEAVREAWHALYGEPED
;
A
#
# COMPACT_ATOMS: atom_id res chain seq x y z
N MET A 1 4.57 6.46 -37.82
CA MET A 1 3.11 6.54 -37.60
C MET A 1 2.84 5.86 -36.27
N LEU A 2 2.11 6.49 -35.34
CA LEU A 2 1.81 5.89 -34.02
C LEU A 2 0.82 4.75 -34.19
N THR A 3 1.11 3.60 -33.57
CA THR A 3 0.20 2.46 -33.48
C THR A 3 -0.93 2.74 -32.49
N ASP A 4 -1.97 1.91 -32.47
CA ASP A 4 -3.06 2.05 -31.51
C ASP A 4 -2.57 1.82 -30.07
N ALA A 5 -1.59 0.93 -29.88
CA ALA A 5 -0.95 0.70 -28.58
C ALA A 5 -0.21 1.95 -28.09
N ASP A 6 0.52 2.65 -28.96
CA ASP A 6 1.20 3.90 -28.60
C ASP A 6 0.20 4.98 -28.19
N ARG A 7 -0.93 5.08 -28.90
CA ARG A 7 -2.00 6.04 -28.59
C ARG A 7 -2.64 5.74 -27.24
N GLN A 8 -2.90 4.47 -26.94
CA GLN A 8 -3.44 4.06 -25.65
C GLN A 8 -2.46 4.39 -24.53
N TRP A 9 -1.19 4.02 -24.68
CA TRP A 9 -0.16 4.30 -23.69
C TRP A 9 -0.04 5.80 -23.40
N LEU A 10 -0.04 6.64 -24.44
CA LEU A 10 -0.02 8.11 -24.28
C LEU A 10 -1.27 8.64 -23.58
N ALA A 11 -2.44 8.06 -23.86
CA ALA A 11 -3.68 8.45 -23.19
C ALA A 11 -3.67 8.09 -21.69
N GLU A 12 -3.17 6.90 -21.35
CA GLU A 12 -3.01 6.46 -19.96
C GLU A 12 -1.95 7.27 -19.24
N HIS A 13 -0.82 7.57 -19.88
CA HIS A 13 0.22 8.43 -19.33
C HIS A 13 -0.27 9.86 -19.07
N ARG A 14 -1.06 10.44 -19.98
CA ARG A 14 -1.70 11.74 -19.73
C ARG A 14 -2.63 11.68 -18.52
N ARG A 15 -3.39 10.58 -18.37
CA ARG A 15 -4.28 10.38 -17.23
C ARG A 15 -3.48 10.20 -15.93
N SER A 16 -2.35 9.50 -15.94
CA SER A 16 -1.50 9.34 -14.76
C SER A 16 -1.00 10.68 -14.24
N ILE A 17 -0.53 11.56 -15.13
CA ILE A 17 -0.11 12.92 -14.77
C ILE A 17 -1.26 13.69 -14.14
N ALA A 18 -2.47 13.64 -14.72
CA ALA A 18 -3.63 14.33 -14.16
C ALA A 18 -3.95 13.84 -12.74
N THR A 19 -3.99 12.52 -12.54
CA THR A 19 -4.29 11.95 -11.22
C THR A 19 -3.20 12.23 -10.18
N TRP A 20 -1.93 12.34 -10.60
CA TRP A 20 -0.86 12.81 -9.71
C TRP A 20 -1.07 14.25 -9.28
N CYS A 21 -1.42 15.14 -10.22
CA CYS A 21 -1.70 16.54 -9.88
C CYS A 21 -2.83 16.64 -8.86
N ASP A 22 -3.91 15.88 -9.04
CA ASP A 22 -5.04 15.86 -8.12
C ASP A 22 -4.61 15.39 -6.72
N PHE A 23 -3.81 14.32 -6.64
CA PHE A 23 -3.26 13.81 -5.39
C PHE A 23 -2.36 14.81 -4.67
N TYR A 24 -1.40 15.42 -5.38
CA TYR A 24 -0.54 16.44 -4.78
C TYR A 24 -1.31 17.68 -4.32
N LEU A 25 -2.31 18.12 -5.09
CA LEU A 25 -3.17 19.22 -4.69
C LEU A 25 -3.98 18.87 -3.43
N ALA A 26 -4.46 17.63 -3.30
CA ALA A 26 -5.12 17.15 -2.09
C ALA A 26 -4.17 17.18 -0.88
N GLN A 27 -2.92 16.72 -1.04
CA GLN A 27 -1.89 16.81 0.00
C GLN A 27 -1.62 18.26 0.42
N PHE A 28 -1.41 19.16 -0.55
CA PHE A 28 -1.15 20.58 -0.27
C PHE A 28 -2.32 21.29 0.41
N ARG A 29 -3.56 20.84 0.17
CA ARG A 29 -4.75 21.35 0.85
C ARG A 29 -4.91 20.82 2.27
N GLY A 30 -4.10 19.85 2.68
CA GLY A 30 -4.22 19.19 3.98
C GLY A 30 -5.54 18.44 4.13
N MET A 31 -5.98 17.75 3.06
CA MET A 31 -7.19 16.92 3.13
C MET A 31 -7.08 15.87 4.23
N ALA A 32 -8.22 15.48 4.80
CA ALA A 32 -8.25 14.47 5.85
C ALA A 32 -7.73 13.13 5.33
N SER A 33 -7.12 12.32 6.20
CA SER A 33 -6.45 11.06 5.81
C SER A 33 -7.36 10.13 4.99
N ALA A 34 -8.63 9.97 5.38
CA ALA A 34 -9.59 9.14 4.63
C ALA A 34 -9.86 9.67 3.21
N GLU A 35 -10.10 10.97 3.06
CA GLU A 35 -10.33 11.59 1.75
C GLU A 35 -9.06 11.58 0.90
N LEU A 36 -7.90 11.74 1.53
CA LEU A 36 -6.61 11.67 0.86
C LEU A 36 -6.32 10.26 0.35
N ALA A 37 -6.69 9.22 1.10
CA ALA A 37 -6.59 7.83 0.68
C ALA A 37 -7.50 7.52 -0.52
N GLU A 38 -8.71 8.07 -0.56
CA GLU A 38 -9.60 7.95 -1.74
C GLU A 38 -8.96 8.58 -2.98
N VAL A 39 -8.42 9.80 -2.88
CA VAL A 39 -7.74 10.48 -3.99
C VAL A 39 -6.48 9.72 -4.41
N ALA A 40 -5.67 9.28 -3.45
CA ALA A 40 -4.48 8.48 -3.71
C ALA A 40 -4.83 7.17 -4.41
N GLY A 41 -5.93 6.52 -4.01
CA GLY A 41 -6.42 5.29 -4.62
C GLY A 41 -6.71 5.42 -6.12
N GLN A 42 -7.09 6.61 -6.58
CA GLN A 42 -7.37 6.92 -7.99
C GLN A 42 -6.11 7.23 -8.82
N VAL A 43 -4.94 7.33 -8.19
CA VAL A 43 -3.68 7.55 -8.90
C VAL A 43 -3.34 6.37 -9.79
N LEU A 44 -3.08 6.63 -11.08
CA LEU A 44 -2.53 5.63 -11.99
C LEU A 44 -1.02 5.51 -11.80
N ILE A 45 -0.60 4.36 -11.29
CA ILE A 45 0.79 3.96 -11.08
C ILE A 45 1.27 3.15 -12.27
N TYR A 46 2.49 3.41 -12.73
CA TYR A 46 3.14 2.56 -13.74
C TYR A 46 3.85 1.38 -13.08
N HIS A 47 3.30 0.18 -13.22
CA HIS A 47 3.82 -1.04 -12.60
C HIS A 47 3.82 -2.20 -13.59
N LYS A 48 4.96 -2.91 -13.70
CA LYS A 48 5.15 -4.09 -14.58
C LYS A 48 4.69 -3.85 -16.03
N GLY A 49 4.99 -2.66 -16.58
CA GLY A 49 4.70 -2.33 -17.98
C GLY A 49 3.29 -1.85 -18.28
N ARG A 50 2.45 -1.60 -17.25
CA ARG A 50 1.08 -1.11 -17.41
C ARG A 50 0.71 -0.07 -16.36
N PHE A 51 -0.28 0.76 -16.65
CA PHE A 51 -0.88 1.65 -15.66
C PHE A 51 -1.96 0.90 -14.86
N VAL A 52 -1.92 1.03 -13.53
CA VAL A 52 -2.88 0.43 -12.59
C VAL A 52 -3.28 1.46 -11.54
N LEU A 53 -4.49 1.37 -11.00
CA LEU A 53 -4.89 2.23 -9.88
C LEU A 53 -4.11 1.84 -8.62
N ALA A 54 -3.71 2.84 -7.82
CA ALA A 54 -2.98 2.60 -6.58
C ALA A 54 -3.74 1.72 -5.60
N GLN A 55 -5.07 1.91 -5.48
CA GLN A 55 -5.93 1.08 -4.64
C GLN A 55 -5.95 -0.40 -5.11
N ASP A 56 -5.92 -0.62 -6.43
CA ASP A 56 -5.98 -1.96 -6.99
C ASP A 56 -4.64 -2.67 -6.76
N LEU A 57 -3.53 -1.94 -6.90
CA LEU A 57 -2.20 -2.45 -6.58
C LEU A 57 -2.05 -2.74 -5.09
N ALA A 58 -2.51 -1.85 -4.20
CA ALA A 58 -2.50 -2.08 -2.76
C ALA A 58 -3.31 -3.35 -2.40
N ALA A 59 -4.51 -3.50 -2.96
CA ALA A 59 -5.34 -4.68 -2.76
C ALA A 59 -4.71 -5.96 -3.32
N GLU A 60 -4.02 -5.90 -4.46
CA GLU A 60 -3.28 -7.03 -5.04
C GLU A 60 -2.14 -7.46 -4.11
N VAL A 61 -1.37 -6.50 -3.58
CA VAL A 61 -0.25 -6.76 -2.66
C VAL A 61 -0.77 -7.37 -1.35
N VAL A 62 -1.79 -6.80 -0.72
CA VAL A 62 -2.39 -7.32 0.51
C VAL A 62 -2.96 -8.73 0.32
N LYS A 63 -3.61 -9.00 -0.82
CA LYS A 63 -4.13 -10.34 -1.15
C LYS A 63 -3.02 -11.39 -1.35
N SER A 64 -1.80 -10.97 -1.65
CA SER A 64 -0.65 -11.88 -1.80
C SER A 64 -0.03 -12.31 -0.46
N VAL A 65 -0.36 -11.60 0.63
CA VAL A 65 0.10 -11.91 1.98
C VAL A 65 -0.62 -13.13 2.50
N ARG A 66 0.11 -14.01 3.19
CA ARG A 66 -0.47 -15.23 3.76
C ARG A 66 -1.45 -14.84 4.88
N PRO A 67 -2.67 -15.38 4.91
CA PRO A 67 -3.56 -15.14 6.04
C PRO A 67 -2.95 -15.64 7.36
N SER A 68 -3.05 -14.84 8.42
CA SER A 68 -2.77 -15.27 9.79
C SER A 68 -4.06 -15.32 10.61
N GLN A 69 -4.07 -16.17 11.64
CA GLN A 69 -5.12 -16.16 12.67
C GLN A 69 -4.91 -15.04 13.70
N ILE A 70 -3.74 -14.40 13.67
CA ILE A 70 -3.36 -13.28 14.53
C ILE A 70 -3.37 -12.02 13.67
N PHE A 71 -4.26 -11.09 13.98
CA PHE A 71 -4.48 -9.90 13.14
C PHE A 71 -3.25 -9.01 13.08
N GLU A 72 -2.56 -8.79 14.20
CA GLU A 72 -1.38 -7.95 14.33
C GLU A 72 -0.24 -8.47 13.46
N GLN A 73 -0.05 -9.80 13.44
CA GLN A 73 0.92 -10.45 12.56
C GLN A 73 0.55 -10.27 11.09
N TRP A 74 -0.71 -10.52 10.72
CA TRP A 74 -1.16 -10.32 9.35
C TRP A 74 -1.04 -8.86 8.90
N ASN A 75 -1.37 -7.91 9.77
CA ASN A 75 -1.29 -6.48 9.49
C ASN A 75 0.16 -6.03 9.29
N TYR A 76 1.09 -6.51 10.13
CA TYR A 76 2.52 -6.26 9.96
C TYR A 76 3.05 -6.83 8.63
N GLU A 77 2.68 -8.07 8.28
CA GLU A 77 3.07 -8.67 6.99
C GLU A 77 2.51 -7.87 5.79
N CYS A 78 1.28 -7.35 5.89
CA CYS A 78 0.69 -6.46 4.90
C CYS A 78 1.45 -5.15 4.75
N ALA A 79 1.77 -4.48 5.86
CA ALA A 79 2.56 -3.26 5.85
C ALA A 79 3.93 -3.49 5.18
N CYS A 80 4.64 -4.56 5.58
CA CYS A 80 5.91 -4.95 4.99
C CYS A 80 5.80 -5.20 3.47
N ALA A 81 4.77 -5.92 3.02
CA ALA A 81 4.57 -6.20 1.61
C ALA A 81 4.30 -4.94 0.79
N VAL A 82 3.51 -4.01 1.32
CA VAL A 82 3.23 -2.73 0.67
C VAL A 82 4.47 -1.84 0.61
N HIS A 83 5.20 -1.71 1.72
CA HIS A 83 6.46 -0.95 1.75
C HIS A 83 7.50 -1.54 0.78
N PHE A 84 7.60 -2.87 0.70
CA PHE A 84 8.45 -3.53 -0.28
C PHE A 84 8.01 -3.26 -1.73
N ALA A 85 6.71 -3.31 -2.01
CA ALA A 85 6.19 -2.96 -3.33
C ALA A 85 6.49 -1.50 -3.69
N ALA A 86 6.35 -0.58 -2.74
CA ALA A 86 6.64 0.85 -2.91
C ALA A 86 8.12 1.12 -3.25
N GLN A 87 9.07 0.33 -2.72
CA GLN A 87 10.50 0.45 -3.07
C GLN A 87 10.79 0.18 -4.55
N GLY A 88 9.94 -0.59 -5.23
CA GLY A 88 10.07 -0.88 -6.67
C GLY A 88 9.49 0.19 -7.59
N LEU A 89 8.89 1.25 -7.04
CA LEU A 89 8.19 2.29 -7.78
C LEU A 89 8.98 3.61 -7.83
N SER A 90 8.52 4.55 -8.66
CA SER A 90 8.98 5.92 -8.56
C SER A 90 8.58 6.54 -7.22
N SER A 91 9.29 7.55 -6.74
CA SER A 91 8.97 8.19 -5.44
C SER A 91 7.54 8.71 -5.36
N PHE A 92 7.00 9.19 -6.48
CA PHE A 92 5.65 9.69 -6.60
C PHE A 92 4.60 8.57 -6.56
N ASP A 93 4.82 7.49 -7.31
CA ASP A 93 3.95 6.32 -7.29
C ASP A 93 3.99 5.60 -5.94
N ALA A 94 5.17 5.51 -5.33
CA ALA A 94 5.38 4.96 -4.00
C ALA A 94 4.58 5.73 -2.95
N ALA A 95 4.61 7.07 -2.99
CA ALA A 95 3.82 7.91 -2.09
C ALA A 95 2.32 7.62 -2.24
N ALA A 96 1.81 7.64 -3.48
CA ALA A 96 0.40 7.35 -3.74
C ALA A 96 -0.01 5.94 -3.27
N LEU A 97 0.84 4.92 -3.50
CA LEU A 97 0.60 3.56 -3.03
C LEU A 97 0.52 3.48 -1.50
N LEU A 98 1.47 4.10 -0.79
CA LEU A 98 1.51 4.09 0.67
C LEU A 98 0.26 4.76 1.26
N VAL A 99 -0.16 5.91 0.72
CA VAL A 99 -1.40 6.57 1.17
C VAL A 99 -2.63 5.72 0.86
N ALA A 100 -2.75 5.22 -0.37
CA ALA A 100 -3.89 4.42 -0.81
C ALA A 100 -4.03 3.12 0.00
N SER A 101 -2.92 2.57 0.47
CA SER A 101 -2.89 1.37 1.31
C SER A 101 -3.22 1.61 2.78
N GLY A 102 -3.14 2.87 3.25
CA GLY A 102 -3.26 3.23 4.66
C GLY A 102 -1.96 3.10 5.48
N TYR A 103 -0.86 2.59 4.89
CA TYR A 103 0.41 2.35 5.61
C TYR A 103 1.42 3.51 5.52
N GLN A 104 1.00 4.71 5.10
CA GLN A 104 1.89 5.87 4.99
C GLN A 104 2.47 6.31 6.34
N ASP A 105 1.62 6.43 7.36
CA ASP A 105 1.99 6.98 8.66
C ASP A 105 2.22 5.89 9.72
N GLU A 106 2.13 4.62 9.31
CA GLU A 106 2.33 3.46 10.16
C GLU A 106 3.83 3.15 10.32
N SER A 107 4.28 2.98 11.56
CA SER A 107 5.65 2.56 11.85
C SER A 107 5.78 1.04 11.75
N LEU A 108 6.65 0.57 10.86
CA LEU A 108 6.94 -0.87 10.74
C LEU A 108 7.50 -1.47 12.03
N ASP A 109 8.24 -0.68 12.83
CA ASP A 109 8.80 -1.15 14.10
C ASP A 109 7.70 -1.31 15.17
N GLU A 110 6.71 -0.41 15.19
CA GLU A 110 5.57 -0.51 16.10
C GLU A 110 4.67 -1.68 15.72
N LEU A 111 4.39 -1.85 14.42
CA LEU A 111 3.64 -2.99 13.90
C LEU A 111 4.36 -4.33 14.17
N SER A 112 5.68 -4.36 14.02
CA SER A 112 6.49 -5.54 14.36
C SER A 112 6.38 -5.88 15.85
N SER A 113 6.47 -4.87 16.71
CA SER A 113 6.37 -5.05 18.16
C SER A 113 4.99 -5.58 18.57
N ALA A 114 3.92 -5.03 18.00
CA ALA A 114 2.54 -5.50 18.22
C ALA A 114 2.34 -6.94 17.71
N SER A 115 2.90 -7.28 16.56
CA SER A 115 2.90 -8.65 16.04
C SER A 115 3.59 -9.63 17.01
N ASP A 116 4.78 -9.29 17.51
CA ASP A 116 5.53 -10.15 18.44
C ASP A 116 4.79 -10.34 19.78
N GLU A 117 4.17 -9.29 20.29
CA GLU A 117 3.33 -9.36 21.49
C GLU A 117 2.12 -10.27 21.27
N ALA A 118 1.36 -10.08 20.19
CA ALA A 118 0.17 -10.88 19.90
C ALA A 118 0.50 -12.36 19.65
N VAL A 119 1.63 -12.66 18.99
CA VAL A 119 2.11 -14.05 18.83
C VAL A 119 2.45 -14.68 20.18
N ARG A 120 3.11 -13.93 21.07
CA ARG A 120 3.46 -14.39 22.42
C ARG A 120 2.20 -14.65 23.25
N GLU A 121 1.22 -13.76 23.22
CA GLU A 121 -0.06 -13.93 23.90
C GLU A 121 -0.82 -15.15 23.38
N ALA A 122 -0.89 -15.33 22.05
CA ALA A 122 -1.52 -16.50 21.45
C ALA A 122 -0.81 -17.81 21.83
N TRP A 123 0.53 -17.78 21.91
CA TRP A 123 1.31 -18.93 22.36
C TRP A 123 1.00 -19.30 23.81
N HIS A 124 0.99 -18.31 24.72
CA HIS A 124 0.64 -18.52 26.12
C HIS A 124 -0.79 -19.02 26.30
N ALA A 125 -1.75 -18.51 25.51
CA ALA A 125 -3.13 -18.97 25.57
C ALA A 125 -3.30 -20.44 25.14
N LEU A 126 -2.46 -20.93 24.24
CA LEU A 126 -2.52 -22.30 23.72
C LEU A 126 -1.74 -23.31 24.57
N TYR A 127 -0.58 -22.91 25.11
CA TYR A 127 0.38 -23.84 25.73
C TYR A 127 0.72 -23.52 27.18
N GLY A 128 0.23 -22.41 27.74
CA GLY A 128 0.57 -21.96 29.08
C GLY A 128 1.90 -21.19 29.17
N GLU A 129 2.32 -20.86 30.39
CA GLU A 129 3.67 -20.35 30.63
C GLU A 129 4.68 -21.50 30.52
N PRO A 130 5.86 -21.27 29.92
CA PRO A 130 6.92 -22.27 29.95
C PRO A 130 7.26 -22.58 31.42
N GLU A 131 7.23 -23.87 31.80
CA GLU A 131 7.74 -24.28 33.11
C GLU A 131 9.24 -23.94 33.19
N ASP A 132 9.63 -23.19 34.22
CA ASP A 132 11.00 -22.70 34.50
C ASP A 132 12.10 -23.79 34.43
#